data_AF-A0A353VJ30-F1
#
_entry.id   AF-A0A353VJ30-F1
#
_cell.length_a   1.000
_cell.length_b   1.000
_cell.length_c   1.000
_cell.angle_alpha   90.00
_cell.angle_beta   90.00
_cell.angle_gamma   90.00
#
_symmetry.space_group_name_H-M   'P 1'
#
loop_
_entity.id
_entity.type
_entity.pdbx_description
1 polymer ?
#
loop_
_entity_poly.entity_id
_entity_poly.type
_entity_poly.pdbx_seq_one_letter_code
_entity_poly.pdbx_strand_id
1 'polypeptide(L)'
;MMNKKLMILVFALAAISCQDPKNNQQNNRDTVNINEQYYIETGDKIVAESFKSLSSNLMSAMKAGGVKNAAGFCHIEAQPLTDSLSNHFNTEIHRVALKYRNPNNALNRMDKVVFEDYLSTKQLQPQLETSQDKITYYKPILLAKPCLKCHGAIGEDISEEDYAYLTELYPDDRAVGFKEGDLRGLWRISFNANSTRTE
;
A
#
# COMPACT_ATOMS: atom_id res chain seq x y z
N MET A 1 -19.60 -82.48 -42.03
CA MET A 1 -20.18 -81.12 -42.14
C MET A 1 -20.84 -80.77 -40.82
N MET A 2 -20.25 -79.89 -40.02
CA MET A 2 -20.94 -79.25 -38.89
C MET A 2 -20.26 -77.92 -38.62
N ASN A 3 -21.08 -76.86 -38.71
CA ASN A 3 -20.66 -75.48 -38.84
C ASN A 3 -20.32 -74.85 -37.49
N LYS A 4 -19.32 -73.97 -37.56
CA LYS A 4 -18.98 -72.93 -36.61
C LYS A 4 -20.22 -72.12 -36.20
N LYS A 5 -20.29 -71.70 -34.94
CA LYS A 5 -20.22 -70.28 -34.54
C LYS A 5 -20.24 -70.11 -33.02
N LEU A 6 -19.14 -69.54 -32.55
CA LEU A 6 -18.95 -68.86 -31.28
C LEU A 6 -19.77 -67.56 -31.29
N MET A 7 -20.57 -67.32 -30.24
CA MET A 7 -21.03 -65.97 -29.91
C MET A 7 -21.35 -65.86 -28.42
N ILE A 8 -20.52 -65.07 -27.74
CA ILE A 8 -20.63 -64.63 -26.35
C ILE A 8 -21.49 -63.35 -26.34
N LEU A 9 -22.47 -63.24 -25.44
CA LEU A 9 -23.12 -61.97 -25.06
C LEU A 9 -23.74 -62.15 -23.65
N VAL A 10 -23.00 -61.82 -22.59
CA VAL A 10 -22.99 -60.56 -21.81
C VAL A 10 -24.31 -60.31 -21.06
N PHE A 11 -24.21 -60.48 -19.73
CA PHE A 11 -25.20 -60.19 -18.71
C PHE A 11 -25.60 -58.71 -18.69
N ALA A 12 -26.91 -58.42 -18.74
CA ALA A 12 -27.46 -57.11 -18.49
C ALA A 12 -27.76 -56.95 -16.98
N LEU A 13 -26.95 -56.16 -16.27
CA LEU A 13 -27.30 -55.61 -14.96
C LEU A 13 -27.81 -54.18 -15.16
N ALA A 14 -29.09 -53.97 -14.87
CA ALA A 14 -29.68 -52.66 -14.71
C ALA A 14 -29.24 -52.07 -13.36
N ALA A 15 -28.42 -51.02 -13.39
CA ALA A 15 -28.17 -50.16 -12.24
C ALA A 15 -28.70 -48.76 -12.56
N ILE A 16 -29.80 -48.42 -11.92
CA ILE A 16 -30.41 -47.09 -11.88
C ILE A 16 -29.43 -46.18 -11.14
N SER A 17 -28.83 -45.22 -11.86
CA SER A 17 -28.00 -44.18 -11.28
C SER A 17 -28.77 -42.87 -11.27
N CYS A 18 -29.34 -42.52 -10.11
CA CYS A 18 -29.83 -41.18 -9.84
C CYS A 18 -28.63 -40.24 -9.69
N GLN A 19 -28.47 -39.29 -10.61
CA GLN A 19 -27.56 -38.17 -10.43
C GLN A 19 -28.29 -37.07 -9.64
N ASP A 20 -27.93 -36.92 -8.37
CA ASP A 20 -28.20 -35.70 -7.60
C ASP A 20 -27.39 -34.54 -8.21
N PRO A 21 -28.02 -33.43 -8.63
CA PRO A 21 -27.28 -32.25 -9.06
C PRO A 21 -26.75 -31.55 -7.81
N LYS A 22 -25.51 -31.85 -7.44
CA LYS A 22 -24.74 -31.00 -6.52
C LYS A 22 -24.58 -29.64 -7.17
N ASN A 23 -25.35 -28.70 -6.64
CA ASN A 23 -25.29 -27.26 -6.83
C ASN A 23 -23.84 -26.78 -6.62
N ASN A 24 -23.07 -26.73 -7.71
CA ASN A 24 -21.76 -26.11 -7.74
C ASN A 24 -21.98 -24.60 -7.86
N GLN A 25 -22.24 -23.94 -6.73
CA GLN A 25 -22.09 -22.49 -6.62
C GLN A 25 -20.60 -22.18 -6.62
N GLN A 26 -20.03 -22.21 -7.83
CA GLN A 26 -18.76 -21.59 -8.13
C GLN A 26 -18.97 -20.09 -7.92
N ASN A 27 -18.43 -19.61 -6.80
CA ASN A 27 -18.44 -18.21 -6.41
C ASN A 27 -17.62 -17.43 -7.44
N ASN A 28 -18.30 -17.02 -8.52
CA ASN A 28 -17.75 -16.20 -9.59
C ASN A 28 -17.56 -14.79 -9.03
N ARG A 29 -16.47 -14.59 -8.28
CA ARG A 29 -15.89 -13.25 -8.15
C ARG A 29 -15.38 -12.93 -9.54
N ASP A 30 -16.05 -12.02 -10.23
CA ASP A 30 -15.58 -11.44 -11.47
C ASP A 30 -14.15 -10.95 -11.26
N THR A 31 -13.16 -11.76 -11.68
CA THR A 31 -11.76 -11.35 -11.67
C THR A 31 -11.64 -10.33 -12.78
N VAL A 32 -11.75 -9.05 -12.44
CA VAL A 32 -11.38 -7.95 -13.32
C VAL A 32 -9.97 -8.27 -13.81
N ASN A 33 -9.79 -8.42 -15.13
CA ASN A 33 -8.47 -8.61 -15.73
C ASN A 33 -7.73 -7.28 -15.65
N ILE A 34 -7.12 -7.03 -14.50
CA ILE A 34 -6.39 -5.81 -14.20
C ILE A 34 -5.00 -5.89 -14.85
N ASN A 35 -4.59 -4.82 -15.53
CA ASN A 35 -3.21 -4.69 -15.95
C ASN A 35 -2.35 -4.32 -14.73
N GLU A 36 -1.95 -5.31 -13.94
CA GLU A 36 -1.15 -5.09 -12.72
C GLU A 36 0.14 -4.30 -13.01
N GLN A 37 0.80 -4.60 -14.12
CA GLN A 37 2.03 -3.94 -14.53
C GLN A 37 1.83 -2.43 -14.69
N TYR A 38 0.73 -2.01 -15.32
CA TYR A 38 0.39 -0.60 -15.46
C TYR A 38 0.26 0.11 -14.11
N TYR A 39 -0.43 -0.50 -13.14
CA TYR A 39 -0.63 0.10 -11.82
C TYR A 39 0.65 0.11 -10.98
N ILE A 40 1.53 -0.89 -11.14
CA ILE A 40 2.85 -0.92 -10.51
C ILE A 40 3.73 0.21 -11.05
N GLU A 41 3.87 0.31 -12.38
CA GLU A 41 4.71 1.34 -13.02
C GLU A 41 4.18 2.75 -12.74
N THR A 42 2.87 2.94 -12.83
CA THR A 42 2.23 4.23 -12.55
C THR A 42 2.34 4.58 -11.07
N GLY A 43 2.12 3.63 -10.17
CA GLY A 43 2.30 3.81 -8.73
C GLY A 43 3.74 4.18 -8.37
N ASP A 44 4.72 3.50 -8.95
CA ASP A 44 6.15 3.80 -8.78
C ASP A 44 6.49 5.23 -9.22
N LYS A 45 5.97 5.65 -10.38
CA LYS A 45 6.15 7.01 -10.90
C LYS A 45 5.56 8.05 -9.94
N ILE A 46 4.30 7.86 -9.53
CA ILE A 46 3.60 8.79 -8.62
C ILE A 46 4.35 8.90 -7.29
N VAL A 47 4.81 7.78 -6.72
CA VAL A 47 5.59 7.78 -5.48
C VAL A 47 6.91 8.51 -5.67
N ALA A 48 7.64 8.27 -6.76
CA ALA A 48 8.92 8.92 -7.02
C ALA A 48 8.78 10.44 -7.13
N GLU A 49 7.79 10.92 -7.90
CA GLU A 49 7.54 12.35 -8.07
C GLU A 49 7.03 13.01 -6.79
N SER A 50 6.12 12.35 -6.07
CA SER A 50 5.60 12.84 -4.79
C SER A 50 6.68 12.93 -3.72
N PHE A 51 7.50 11.87 -3.59
CA PHE A 51 8.62 11.85 -2.67
C PHE A 51 9.65 12.93 -3.03
N LYS A 52 9.99 13.09 -4.31
CA LYS A 52 10.91 14.15 -4.76
C LYS A 52 10.41 15.54 -4.38
N SER A 53 9.14 15.83 -4.62
CA SER A 53 8.53 17.12 -4.29
C SER A 53 8.58 17.39 -2.77
N LEU A 54 8.10 16.44 -1.96
CA LEU A 54 8.10 16.57 -0.50
C LEU A 54 9.50 16.66 0.09
N SER A 55 10.41 15.77 -0.32
CA SER A 55 11.78 15.73 0.19
C SER A 55 12.57 16.99 -0.19
N SER A 56 12.40 17.53 -1.41
CA SER A 56 13.10 18.75 -1.82
C SER A 56 12.67 19.97 -0.99
N ASN A 57 11.37 20.14 -0.77
CA ASN A 57 10.84 21.21 0.08
C ASN A 57 11.28 21.02 1.55
N LEU A 58 11.19 19.79 2.07
CA LEU A 58 11.64 19.45 3.41
C LEU A 58 13.13 19.78 3.62
N MET A 59 13.99 19.37 2.69
CA MET A 59 15.43 19.64 2.76
C MET A 59 15.74 21.13 2.61
N SER A 60 14.95 21.87 1.83
CA SER A 60 15.09 23.33 1.73
C SER A 60 14.75 24.01 3.05
N ALA A 61 13.64 23.63 3.69
CA ALA A 61 13.26 24.13 5.01
C ALA A 61 14.30 23.75 6.09
N MET A 62 14.78 22.50 6.07
CA MET A 62 15.85 22.01 6.95
C MET A 62 17.14 22.83 6.79
N LYS A 63 17.54 23.15 5.56
CA LYS A 63 18.72 24.00 5.30
C LYS A 63 18.51 25.43 5.81
N ALA A 64 17.30 25.96 5.72
CA ALA A 64 16.99 27.34 6.09
C ALA A 64 16.93 27.55 7.61
N GLY A 65 16.50 26.57 8.39
CA GLY A 65 16.33 26.74 9.84
C GLY A 65 16.21 25.46 10.64
N GLY A 66 16.84 24.38 10.18
CA GLY A 66 16.90 23.10 10.89
C GLY A 66 15.54 22.43 11.07
N VAL A 67 15.44 21.62 12.12
CA VAL A 67 14.25 20.81 12.42
C VAL A 67 13.03 21.70 12.65
N LYS A 68 13.19 22.87 13.27
CA LYS A 68 12.09 23.82 13.51
C LYS A 68 11.37 24.21 12.21
N ASN A 69 12.11 24.64 11.20
CA ASN A 69 11.55 25.01 9.90
C ASN A 69 11.02 23.78 9.14
N ALA A 70 11.76 22.67 9.17
CA ALA A 70 11.37 21.42 8.54
C ALA A 70 10.04 20.87 9.10
N ALA A 71 9.85 20.94 10.41
CA ALA A 71 8.63 20.53 11.09
C ALA A 71 7.47 21.47 10.77
N GLY A 72 7.71 22.79 10.69
CA GLY A 72 6.72 23.77 10.23
C GLY A 72 6.23 23.48 8.81
N PHE A 73 7.15 23.24 7.86
CA PHE A 73 6.80 22.79 6.51
C PHE A 73 5.96 21.50 6.53
N CYS A 74 6.40 20.49 7.28
CA CYS A 74 5.65 19.23 7.39
C CYS A 74 4.24 19.42 7.97
N HIS A 75 4.06 20.38 8.87
CA HIS A 75 2.81 20.63 9.57
C HIS A 75 1.80 21.37 8.70
N ILE A 76 2.27 22.38 7.95
CA ILE A 76 1.40 23.29 7.21
C ILE A 76 1.29 22.89 5.74
N GLU A 77 2.42 22.59 5.09
CA GLU A 77 2.51 22.56 3.63
C GLU A 77 2.51 21.14 3.04
N ALA A 78 2.92 20.13 3.82
CA ALA A 78 3.06 18.78 3.27
C ALA A 78 1.73 18.15 2.82
N GLN A 79 0.63 18.42 3.53
CA GLN A 79 -0.69 17.89 3.14
C GLN A 79 -1.23 18.61 1.89
N PRO A 80 -1.29 19.96 1.83
CA PRO A 80 -1.67 20.68 0.60
C PRO A 80 -0.84 20.29 -0.62
N LEU A 81 0.47 20.09 -0.46
CA LEU A 81 1.33 19.62 -1.55
C LEU A 81 0.93 18.23 -2.03
N THR A 82 0.60 17.32 -1.12
CA THR A 82 0.14 15.96 -1.45
C THR A 82 -1.23 16.00 -2.13
N ASP A 83 -2.13 16.88 -1.70
CA ASP A 83 -3.45 17.08 -2.31
C ASP A 83 -3.32 17.64 -3.73
N SER A 84 -2.41 18.60 -3.95
CA SER A 84 -2.10 19.12 -5.28
C SER A 84 -1.56 18.04 -6.22
N LEU A 85 -0.71 17.14 -5.72
CA LEU A 85 -0.20 16.00 -6.50
C LEU A 85 -1.31 14.98 -6.78
N SER A 86 -2.18 14.73 -5.81
CA SER A 86 -3.36 13.87 -5.98
C SER A 86 -4.24 14.37 -7.14
N ASN A 87 -4.51 15.68 -7.17
CA ASN A 87 -5.24 16.31 -8.28
C ASN A 87 -4.49 16.23 -9.61
N HIS A 88 -3.17 16.45 -9.60
CA HIS A 88 -2.34 16.38 -10.81
C HIS A 88 -2.37 14.99 -11.46
N PHE A 89 -2.26 13.93 -10.64
CA PHE A 89 -2.26 12.56 -11.12
C PHE A 89 -3.66 11.95 -11.25
N ASN A 90 -4.71 12.65 -10.83
CA ASN A 90 -6.07 12.12 -10.73
C ASN A 90 -6.13 10.80 -9.93
N THR A 91 -5.44 10.75 -8.79
CA THR A 91 -5.39 9.61 -7.86
C THR A 91 -5.45 10.11 -6.43
N GLU A 92 -5.86 9.27 -5.48
CA GLU A 92 -5.69 9.62 -4.06
C GLU A 92 -4.30 9.18 -3.59
N ILE A 93 -3.51 10.12 -3.06
CA ILE A 93 -2.15 9.87 -2.58
C ILE A 93 -2.12 10.07 -1.07
N HIS A 94 -1.73 9.04 -0.33
CA HIS A 94 -1.56 9.11 1.11
C HIS A 94 -0.23 8.52 1.56
N ARG A 95 0.30 9.03 2.67
CA ARG A 95 1.34 8.38 3.45
C ARG A 95 0.70 7.90 4.74
N VAL A 96 0.69 6.59 4.98
CA VAL A 96 0.03 5.99 6.15
C VAL A 96 1.04 5.27 7.03
N ALA A 97 0.84 5.28 8.35
CA ALA A 97 1.80 4.71 9.29
C ALA A 97 1.15 4.28 10.61
N LEU A 98 1.68 3.20 11.19
CA LEU A 98 1.32 2.77 12.54
C LEU A 98 1.74 3.81 13.60
N LYS A 99 2.98 4.29 13.48
CA LYS A 99 3.57 5.37 14.28
C LYS A 99 3.51 6.67 13.48
N TYR A 100 2.32 7.28 13.42
CA TYR A 100 2.09 8.53 12.70
C TYR A 100 2.49 9.76 13.54
N ARG A 101 2.80 10.86 12.85
CA ARG A 101 3.01 12.19 13.46
C ARG A 101 1.75 13.04 13.33
N ASN A 102 1.25 13.13 12.10
CA ASN A 102 -0.06 13.70 11.80
C ASN A 102 -1.13 12.59 11.91
N PRO A 103 -2.18 12.75 12.73
CA PRO A 103 -3.28 11.78 12.87
C PRO A 103 -3.98 11.40 11.55
N ASN A 104 -3.98 12.29 10.55
CA ASN A 104 -4.56 12.01 9.23
C ASN A 104 -3.80 10.91 8.45
N ASN A 105 -2.60 10.54 8.92
CA ASN A 105 -1.78 9.48 8.36
C ASN A 105 -1.94 8.15 9.10
N ALA A 106 -2.96 8.01 9.95
CA ALA A 106 -3.26 6.75 10.62
C ALA A 106 -3.67 5.65 9.63
N LEU A 107 -3.32 4.40 9.94
CA LEU A 107 -3.72 3.23 9.15
C LEU A 107 -5.21 2.99 9.28
N ASN A 108 -5.89 2.73 8.16
CA ASN A 108 -7.19 2.10 8.15
C ASN A 108 -7.05 0.56 8.32
N ARG A 109 -8.18 -0.17 8.26
CA ARG A 109 -8.19 -1.63 8.40
C ARG A 109 -7.33 -2.34 7.35
N MET A 110 -7.42 -1.93 6.09
CA MET A 110 -6.67 -2.54 4.99
C MET A 110 -5.19 -2.17 5.06
N ASP A 111 -4.88 -0.88 5.28
CA ASP A 111 -3.50 -0.41 5.42
C ASP A 111 -2.76 -1.20 6.53
N LYS A 112 -3.46 -1.53 7.62
CA LYS A 112 -2.88 -2.28 8.74
C LYS A 112 -2.46 -3.70 8.33
N VAL A 113 -3.28 -4.41 7.57
CA VAL A 113 -2.94 -5.76 7.09
C VAL A 113 -1.73 -5.71 6.17
N VAL A 114 -1.71 -4.76 5.21
CA VAL A 114 -0.58 -4.57 4.30
C VAL A 114 0.69 -4.17 5.06
N PHE A 115 0.57 -3.27 6.04
CA PHE A 115 1.71 -2.86 6.88
C PHE A 115 2.30 -4.03 7.69
N GLU A 116 1.45 -4.87 8.27
CA GLU A 116 1.86 -6.08 8.99
C GLU A 116 2.52 -7.10 8.06
N ASP A 117 2.04 -7.24 6.82
CA ASP A 117 2.67 -8.08 5.82
C ASP A 117 4.10 -7.60 5.49
N TYR A 118 4.28 -6.29 5.23
CA TYR A 118 5.61 -5.71 5.04
C TYR A 118 6.54 -5.89 6.24
N LEU A 119 6.03 -5.76 7.47
CA LEU A 119 6.81 -6.01 8.67
C LEU A 119 7.27 -7.48 8.78
N SER A 120 6.40 -8.42 8.42
CA SER A 120 6.64 -9.85 8.58
C SER A 120 7.54 -10.43 7.49
N THR A 121 7.30 -10.06 6.23
CA THR A 121 8.01 -10.57 5.06
C THR A 121 9.31 -9.80 4.79
N LYS A 122 9.38 -8.53 5.24
CA LYS A 122 10.45 -7.58 4.91
C LYS A 122 10.66 -7.38 3.41
N GLN A 123 9.65 -7.66 2.60
CA GLN A 123 9.72 -7.41 1.15
C GLN A 123 9.69 -5.91 0.88
N LEU A 124 10.30 -5.49 -0.23
CA LEU A 124 10.33 -4.08 -0.64
C LEU A 124 9.53 -3.79 -1.91
N GLN A 125 9.00 -4.86 -2.54
CA GLN A 125 8.20 -4.75 -3.75
C GLN A 125 6.83 -4.13 -3.42
N PRO A 126 6.27 -3.35 -4.35
CA PRO A 126 4.94 -2.82 -4.15
C PRO A 126 3.88 -3.93 -4.14
N GLN A 127 2.79 -3.67 -3.43
CA GLN A 127 1.62 -4.56 -3.37
C GLN A 127 0.40 -3.88 -3.97
N LEU A 128 -0.43 -4.65 -4.68
CA LEU A 128 -1.70 -4.19 -5.20
C LEU A 128 -2.86 -4.84 -4.44
N GLU A 129 -3.80 -4.02 -4.00
CA GLU A 129 -5.07 -4.45 -3.43
C GLU A 129 -6.21 -4.03 -4.36
N THR A 130 -7.08 -4.97 -4.70
CA THR A 130 -8.22 -4.73 -5.58
C THR A 130 -9.51 -4.78 -4.78
N SER A 131 -10.29 -3.70 -4.86
CA SER A 131 -11.69 -3.66 -4.44
C SER A 131 -12.56 -3.25 -5.63
N GLN A 132 -13.87 -3.48 -5.57
CA GLN A 132 -14.80 -3.41 -6.71
C GLN A 132 -14.45 -2.36 -7.78
N ASP A 133 -14.32 -1.09 -7.39
CA ASP A 133 -14.04 0.01 -8.32
C ASP A 133 -12.67 0.68 -8.10
N LYS A 134 -11.75 0.06 -7.35
CA LYS A 134 -10.52 0.72 -6.92
C LYS A 134 -9.34 -0.23 -6.84
N ILE A 135 -8.26 0.15 -7.50
CA ILE A 135 -6.94 -0.48 -7.37
C ILE A 135 -6.11 0.38 -6.43
N THR A 136 -5.57 -0.23 -5.39
CA THR A 136 -4.73 0.44 -4.40
C THR A 136 -3.33 -0.13 -4.46
N TYR A 137 -2.37 0.73 -4.78
CA TYR A 137 -0.95 0.43 -4.76
C TYR A 137 -0.37 0.83 -3.41
N TYR A 138 0.47 -0.03 -2.82
CA TYR A 138 1.22 0.23 -1.61
C TYR A 138 2.72 0.10 -1.87
N LYS A 139 3.52 0.99 -1.27
CA LYS A 139 4.99 0.90 -1.26
C LYS A 139 5.58 1.25 0.10
N PRO A 140 6.52 0.47 0.64
CA PRO A 140 7.11 0.76 1.94
C PRO A 140 7.97 2.02 1.92
N ILE A 141 7.92 2.78 3.01
CA ILE A 141 8.78 3.93 3.28
C ILE A 141 9.82 3.50 4.30
N LEU A 142 11.06 3.35 3.88
CA LEU A 142 12.18 3.06 4.77
C LEU A 142 12.90 4.35 5.18
N LEU A 143 13.39 4.41 6.42
CA LEU A 143 14.16 5.56 6.88
C LEU A 143 15.63 5.47 6.46
N ALA A 144 16.14 6.56 5.89
CA ALA A 144 17.57 6.78 5.72
C ALA A 144 18.11 7.65 6.86
N LYS A 145 19.44 7.70 7.03
CA LYS A 145 20.10 8.50 8.07
C LYS A 145 19.58 9.94 8.24
N PRO A 146 19.31 10.75 7.18
CA PRO A 146 18.79 12.11 7.36
C PRO A 146 17.40 12.16 8.02
N CYS A 147 16.60 11.10 7.86
CA CYS A 147 15.26 11.03 8.45
C CYS A 147 15.30 10.96 9.98
N LEU A 148 16.38 10.44 10.55
CA LEU A 148 16.52 10.25 12.00
C LEU A 148 16.59 11.57 12.77
N LYS A 149 16.93 12.68 12.11
CA LYS A 149 16.91 14.03 12.72
C LYS A 149 15.54 14.42 13.29
N CYS A 150 14.47 13.80 12.83
CA CYS A 150 13.13 14.01 13.39
C CYS A 150 12.42 12.72 13.79
N HIS A 151 12.93 11.54 13.41
CA HIS A 151 12.28 10.26 13.64
C HIS A 151 13.13 9.28 14.48
N GLY A 152 14.38 9.63 14.78
CA GLY A 152 15.31 8.79 15.52
C GLY A 152 15.08 8.78 17.03
N ALA A 153 16.08 8.31 17.79
CA ALA A 153 16.02 8.28 19.25
C ALA A 153 16.07 9.71 19.83
N ILE A 154 15.18 9.97 20.80
CA ILE A 154 15.13 11.25 21.52
C ILE A 154 16.34 11.35 22.45
N GLY A 155 17.01 12.49 22.46
CA GLY A 155 18.24 12.72 23.21
C GLY A 155 19.50 12.22 22.50
N GLU A 156 19.38 11.47 21.40
CA GLU A 156 20.50 10.99 20.58
C GLU A 156 20.45 11.56 19.16
N ASP A 157 19.45 11.17 18.38
CA ASP A 157 19.25 11.64 17.00
C ASP A 157 18.46 12.95 16.94
N ILE A 158 17.48 13.08 17.85
CA ILE A 158 16.60 14.23 18.02
C ILE A 158 17.02 14.96 19.30
N SER A 159 17.37 16.23 19.21
CA SER A 159 17.69 17.03 20.41
C SER A 159 16.45 17.21 21.30
N GLU A 160 16.64 17.49 22.59
CA GLU A 160 15.53 17.77 23.51
C GLU A 160 14.71 18.99 23.06
N GLU A 161 15.39 20.03 22.56
CA GLU A 161 14.76 21.24 22.02
C GLU A 161 13.89 20.93 20.79
N ASP A 162 14.43 20.16 19.84
CA ASP A 162 13.69 19.77 18.63
C ASP A 162 12.50 18.86 18.97
N TYR A 163 12.68 17.95 19.93
CA TYR A 163 11.60 17.08 20.38
C TYR A 163 10.48 17.86 21.08
N ALA A 164 10.82 18.84 21.91
CA ALA A 164 9.85 19.73 22.54
C ALA A 164 9.04 20.49 21.49
N TYR A 165 9.70 21.05 20.48
CA TYR A 165 9.03 21.75 19.39
C TYR A 165 8.15 20.82 18.53
N LEU A 166 8.61 19.61 18.23
CA LEU A 166 7.81 18.61 17.54
C LEU A 166 6.54 18.26 18.34
N THR A 167 6.64 18.12 19.66
CA THR A 167 5.51 17.81 20.54
C THR A 167 4.51 18.95 20.61
N GLU A 168 4.97 20.20 20.58
CA GLU A 168 4.10 21.38 20.53
C GLU A 168 3.24 21.40 19.24
N LEU A 169 3.86 21.13 18.09
CA LEU A 169 3.16 21.06 16.80
C LEU A 169 2.31 19.80 16.64
N TYR A 170 2.69 18.71 17.29
CA TYR A 170 2.05 17.41 17.18
C TYR A 170 1.88 16.76 18.57
N PRO A 171 0.83 17.14 19.32
CA PRO A 171 0.61 16.61 20.67
C PRO A 171 0.46 15.09 20.74
N ASP A 172 0.00 14.47 19.64
CA ASP A 172 -0.17 13.02 19.51
C ASP A 172 0.96 12.34 18.71
N ASP A 173 2.15 12.94 18.63
CA ASP A 173 3.26 12.40 17.85
C ASP A 173 3.70 11.02 18.35
N ARG A 174 3.69 10.04 17.45
CA ARG A 174 4.20 8.68 17.69
C ARG A 174 5.42 8.37 16.84
N ALA A 175 5.84 9.29 15.97
CA ALA A 175 6.81 9.04 14.92
C ALA A 175 8.28 9.25 15.36
N VAL A 176 8.67 8.68 16.49
CA VAL A 176 10.02 8.82 17.08
C VAL A 176 10.60 7.47 17.50
N GLY A 177 11.89 7.40 17.76
CA GLY A 177 12.58 6.18 18.22
C GLY A 177 12.80 5.13 17.14
N PHE A 178 12.88 5.55 15.88
CA PHE A 178 13.24 4.67 14.76
C PHE A 178 14.76 4.60 14.55
N LYS A 179 15.19 3.60 13.78
CA LYS A 179 16.56 3.43 13.29
C LYS A 179 16.60 3.51 11.76
N GLU A 180 17.80 3.67 11.22
CA GLU A 180 18.02 3.59 9.78
C GLU A 180 17.61 2.19 9.26
N GLY A 181 16.88 2.17 8.15
CA GLY A 181 16.31 0.97 7.55
C GLY A 181 14.93 0.57 8.10
N ASP A 182 14.45 1.18 9.20
CA ASP A 182 13.13 0.85 9.74
C ASP A 182 12.00 1.23 8.78
N LEU A 183 10.94 0.42 8.80
CA LEU A 183 9.69 0.71 8.11
C LEU A 183 8.95 1.86 8.82
N ARG A 184 8.93 3.02 8.19
CA ARG A 184 8.27 4.23 8.70
C ARG A 184 6.77 4.24 8.45
N GLY A 185 6.34 3.69 7.33
CA GLY A 185 5.00 3.87 6.78
C GLY A 185 4.89 3.26 5.39
N LEU A 186 3.75 3.45 4.76
CA LEU A 186 3.49 3.10 3.37
C LEU A 186 3.08 4.35 2.59
N TRP A 187 3.51 4.43 1.35
CA TRP A 187 2.72 5.12 0.33
C TRP A 187 1.48 4.30 0.02
N ARG A 188 0.33 4.95 -0.09
CA ARG A 188 -0.92 4.39 -0.57
C ARG A 188 -1.41 5.24 -1.74
N ILE A 189 -1.42 4.66 -2.93
CA ILE A 189 -1.91 5.30 -4.15
C ILE A 189 -3.18 4.58 -4.58
N SER A 190 -4.20 5.35 -4.92
CA SER A 190 -5.56 4.84 -5.05
C SER A 190 -6.12 5.30 -6.38
N PHE A 191 -6.29 4.34 -7.29
CA PHE A 191 -6.75 4.55 -8.66
C PHE A 191 -8.22 4.18 -8.76
N ASN A 192 -9.03 5.02 -9.41
CA ASN A 192 -10.38 4.62 -9.80
C ASN A 192 -10.26 3.63 -10.97
N ALA A 193 -10.77 2.41 -10.80
CA ALA A 193 -10.68 1.35 -11.83
C ALA A 193 -11.43 1.71 -13.13
N ASN A 194 -12.29 2.73 -13.07
CA ASN A 194 -13.07 3.23 -14.21
C ASN A 194 -12.34 4.30 -15.04
N SER A 195 -11.27 4.92 -14.54
CA SER A 195 -10.51 5.96 -15.27
C SER A 195 -9.61 5.40 -16.37
N THR A 196 -9.35 4.09 -16.41
CA THR A 196 -8.51 3.45 -17.44
C THR A 196 -9.33 2.89 -18.61
N ARG A 197 -10.66 3.13 -18.67
CA ARG A 197 -11.55 2.66 -19.75
C ARG A 197 -11.74 3.66 -20.90
N THR A 198 -10.99 4.76 -20.91
CA THR A 198 -11.07 5.77 -21.96
C THR A 198 -9.67 6.17 -22.42
N GLU A 199 -9.10 5.37 -23.33
CA GLU A 199 -8.34 5.83 -24.51
C GLU A 199 -8.56 4.81 -25.64
#